data_AF-A0A368GM84-F1
#
_entry.id   AF-A0A368GM84-F1
#
_cell.length_a   1.000
_cell.length_b   1.000
_cell.length_c   1.000
_cell.angle_alpha   90.00
_cell.angle_beta   90.00
_cell.angle_gamma   90.00
#
_symmetry.space_group_name_H-M   'P 1'
#
loop_
_entity.id
_entity.type
_entity.pdbx_description
1 polymer ?
#
loop_
_entity_poly.entity_id
_entity_poly.type
_entity_poly.pdbx_seq_one_letter_code
_entity_poly.pdbx_strand_id
1 'polypeptide(L)'
;MTRRNEDPLAKLQAVNVYMAQLYGDFKYTDNSYDDMIKYLRREEFDGENFDSGARSWTWQTCTEFGYYQTTDGGPKGIFGDVTPLSVFVNMCTDVFGKKFDANYIDAAVRATQAHYGGAEDFEATNVVIPNGSVDPWHRLGKLISHYASVVTYLINGTAHCAEMSPPGPNDKPGLKEVRKIIQRNIEKWLTEPRSQSTATTNKRPMMPKARTIYPKQEEETAAKPVLLSQMKFPPWTRHRRMYFGRPPQGFVDPPKINYAAEHILAAETHFITQPFDHFNSQDKRTFKQKYYKNSEWAKPNGPVFLYIGGESPLSSAWVKGFGMFHQTLAEKLGATVFALEHRYYGDSVVGGTAKDPNPDLTYLSSLQMLYDVANFIRTMNAKMNKTPKWITFGGSYADGMMEFNDGNSIIELASIVQHDDGEKWAIAGGELRSGHRDSRIQVNM
;
A
#
# COMPACT_ATOMS: atom_id res chain seq x y z
N MET A 1 -21.51 -6.85 -8.11
CA MET A 1 -22.98 -6.57 -8.13
C MET A 1 -23.50 -6.47 -9.58
N THR A 2 -23.48 -7.55 -10.37
CA THR A 2 -23.15 -7.39 -11.81
C THR A 2 -23.86 -8.26 -12.83
N ARG A 3 -24.60 -9.28 -12.39
CA ARG A 3 -25.52 -9.99 -13.28
C ARG A 3 -26.45 -8.95 -13.88
N ARG A 4 -26.34 -8.73 -15.20
CA ARG A 4 -26.96 -7.57 -15.87
C ARG A 4 -28.49 -7.56 -15.78
N ASN A 5 -29.08 -8.71 -15.45
CA ASN A 5 -30.51 -8.97 -15.47
C ASN A 5 -31.14 -8.94 -14.05
N GLU A 6 -30.36 -8.63 -13.01
CA GLU A 6 -30.84 -8.48 -11.63
C GLU A 6 -30.96 -7.00 -11.24
N ASP A 7 -31.94 -6.68 -10.40
CA ASP A 7 -32.19 -5.33 -9.88
C ASP A 7 -31.01 -4.79 -9.02
N PRO A 8 -30.56 -3.53 -9.22
CA PRO A 8 -29.60 -2.85 -8.35
C PRO A 8 -29.91 -2.90 -6.84
N LEU A 9 -31.18 -2.79 -6.42
CA LEU A 9 -31.52 -2.81 -5.00
C LEU A 9 -31.40 -4.24 -4.41
N ALA A 10 -31.88 -5.26 -5.12
CA ALA A 10 -31.66 -6.67 -4.78
C ALA A 10 -30.17 -7.04 -4.70
N LYS A 11 -29.32 -6.45 -5.56
CA LYS A 11 -27.85 -6.60 -5.46
C LYS A 11 -27.27 -5.97 -4.20
N LEU A 12 -27.73 -4.77 -3.83
CA LEU A 12 -27.30 -4.11 -2.58
C LEU A 12 -27.78 -4.89 -1.35
N GLN A 13 -29.00 -5.42 -1.39
CA GLN A 13 -29.53 -6.33 -0.37
C GLN A 13 -28.67 -7.60 -0.25
N ALA A 14 -28.27 -8.21 -1.36
CA ALA A 14 -27.40 -9.39 -1.35
C ALA A 14 -26.01 -9.09 -0.74
N VAL A 15 -25.44 -7.90 -1.00
CA VAL A 15 -24.20 -7.45 -0.32
C VAL A 15 -24.44 -7.28 1.18
N ASN A 16 -25.53 -6.62 1.60
CA ASN A 16 -25.84 -6.45 3.02
C ASN A 16 -26.07 -7.79 3.74
N VAL A 17 -26.71 -8.77 3.08
CA VAL A 17 -26.87 -10.13 3.61
C VAL A 17 -25.52 -10.85 3.72
N TYR A 18 -24.66 -10.75 2.70
CA TYR A 18 -23.30 -11.32 2.74
C TYR A 18 -22.47 -10.72 3.88
N MET A 19 -22.48 -9.39 4.05
CA MET A 19 -21.77 -8.71 5.13
C MET A 19 -22.32 -9.10 6.52
N ALA A 20 -23.65 -9.22 6.65
CA ALA A 20 -24.28 -9.69 7.89
C ALA A 20 -23.95 -11.15 8.22
N GLN A 21 -23.80 -12.01 7.20
CA GLN A 21 -23.36 -13.40 7.35
C GLN A 21 -21.86 -13.51 7.69
N LEU A 22 -21.02 -12.66 7.09
CA LEU A 22 -19.57 -12.64 7.30
C LEU A 22 -19.22 -12.27 8.76
N TYR A 23 -19.89 -11.29 9.34
CA TYR A 23 -19.59 -10.79 10.70
C TYR A 23 -20.54 -11.31 11.80
N GLY A 24 -21.68 -11.89 11.44
CA GLY A 24 -22.64 -12.56 12.36
C GLY A 24 -23.54 -11.61 13.16
N ASP A 25 -24.85 -11.83 13.11
CA ASP A 25 -25.92 -11.02 13.73
C ASP A 25 -25.65 -9.50 13.70
N PHE A 26 -25.38 -8.98 12.50
CA PHE A 26 -25.26 -7.55 12.28
C PHE A 26 -26.55 -6.83 12.67
N LYS A 27 -26.52 -6.04 13.75
CA LYS A 27 -27.67 -5.27 14.25
C LYS A 27 -27.67 -3.81 13.77
N TYR A 28 -26.50 -3.18 13.73
CA TYR A 28 -26.27 -1.83 13.21
C TYR A 28 -24.76 -1.58 13.09
N THR A 29 -24.40 -0.54 12.34
CA THR A 29 -23.07 0.09 12.38
C THR A 29 -23.15 1.36 13.23
N ASP A 30 -22.31 1.47 14.25
CA ASP A 30 -22.03 2.73 14.96
C ASP A 30 -21.18 3.64 14.05
N ASN A 31 -21.64 4.87 13.76
CA ASN A 31 -21.04 5.79 12.77
C ASN A 31 -20.68 7.18 13.34
N SER A 32 -20.38 7.26 14.63
CA SER A 32 -20.00 8.50 15.32
C SER A 32 -18.68 9.13 14.82
N TYR A 33 -18.75 10.38 14.32
CA TYR A 33 -17.56 11.19 13.97
C TYR A 33 -16.72 11.53 15.22
N ASP A 34 -17.36 11.88 16.34
CA ASP A 34 -16.63 12.19 17.57
C ASP A 34 -15.80 10.99 18.05
N ASP A 35 -16.33 9.77 17.92
CA ASP A 35 -15.61 8.55 18.30
C ASP A 35 -14.53 8.15 17.28
N MET A 36 -14.68 8.52 16.00
CA MET A 36 -13.58 8.50 15.02
C MET A 36 -12.42 9.40 15.47
N ILE A 37 -12.71 10.65 15.83
CA ILE A 37 -11.68 11.61 16.27
C ILE A 37 -11.04 11.14 17.59
N LYS A 38 -11.82 10.62 18.54
CA LYS A 38 -11.29 10.00 19.77
C LYS A 38 -10.43 8.76 19.51
N TYR A 39 -10.73 7.99 18.45
CA TYR A 39 -9.93 6.82 18.04
C TYR A 39 -8.61 7.25 17.40
N LEU A 40 -8.65 8.10 16.38
CA LEU A 40 -7.47 8.54 15.63
C LEU A 40 -6.55 9.47 16.44
N ARG A 41 -7.05 10.14 17.48
CA ARG A 41 -6.23 10.87 18.45
C ARG A 41 -5.47 9.97 19.44
N ARG A 42 -5.70 8.65 19.49
CA ARG A 42 -4.93 7.76 20.38
C ARG A 42 -3.51 7.60 19.89
N GLU A 43 -2.57 7.79 20.79
CA GLU A 43 -1.15 7.49 20.60
C GLU A 43 -0.77 6.13 21.21
N GLU A 44 -1.56 5.59 22.13
CA GLU A 44 -1.27 4.34 22.85
C GLU A 44 -1.63 3.05 22.07
N PHE A 45 -0.75 2.04 22.11
CA PHE A 45 -1.11 0.63 21.85
C PHE A 45 -1.69 0.02 23.13
N ASP A 46 -3.02 -0.09 23.24
CA ASP A 46 -3.68 -0.82 24.33
C ASP A 46 -4.09 -2.26 23.96
N GLY A 47 -4.47 -3.03 24.98
CA GLY A 47 -4.78 -4.47 24.87
C GLY A 47 -6.05 -4.84 24.09
N GLU A 48 -6.83 -3.87 23.62
CA GLU A 48 -7.96 -4.11 22.70
C GLU A 48 -7.54 -4.15 21.22
N ASN A 49 -6.24 -3.94 20.91
CA ASN A 49 -5.63 -3.98 19.56
C ASN A 49 -6.03 -2.81 18.65
N PHE A 50 -6.07 -1.59 19.19
CA PHE A 50 -6.24 -0.40 18.34
C PHE A 50 -5.03 -0.24 17.41
N ASP A 51 -5.28 -0.28 16.11
CA ASP A 51 -4.23 -0.23 15.11
C ASP A 51 -3.73 1.20 14.93
N SER A 52 -2.50 1.45 15.40
CA SER A 52 -1.76 2.68 15.07
C SER A 52 -1.69 2.93 13.56
N GLY A 53 -1.79 1.87 12.74
CA GLY A 53 -1.90 1.96 11.29
C GLY A 53 -3.06 2.83 10.81
N ALA A 54 -4.19 2.89 11.52
CA ALA A 54 -5.28 3.82 11.17
C ALA A 54 -4.89 5.30 11.38
N ARG A 55 -4.18 5.61 12.47
CA ARG A 55 -3.65 6.96 12.74
C ARG A 55 -2.53 7.32 11.77
N SER A 56 -1.57 6.41 11.56
CA SER A 56 -0.46 6.53 10.61
C SER A 56 -0.95 6.73 9.18
N TRP A 57 -1.96 5.95 8.75
CA TRP A 57 -2.58 6.10 7.43
C TRP A 57 -3.34 7.42 7.29
N THR A 58 -4.08 7.85 8.32
CA THR A 58 -4.74 9.15 8.32
C THR A 58 -3.70 10.27 8.22
N TRP A 59 -2.59 10.18 8.95
CA TRP A 59 -1.48 11.14 8.83
C TRP A 59 -0.95 11.21 7.39
N GLN A 60 -0.67 10.08 6.74
CA GLN A 60 -0.14 10.09 5.36
C GLN A 60 -1.15 10.60 4.32
N THR A 61 -2.45 10.32 4.49
CA THR A 61 -3.47 10.96 3.62
C THR A 61 -3.55 12.46 3.85
N CYS A 62 -3.39 12.95 5.09
CA CYS A 62 -3.35 14.38 5.43
C CYS A 62 -2.03 15.10 5.08
N THR A 63 -0.93 14.39 4.83
CA THR A 63 0.42 14.96 4.67
C THR A 63 1.17 14.59 3.39
N GLU A 64 0.67 13.62 2.62
CA GLU A 64 1.27 13.22 1.34
C GLU A 64 0.22 13.04 0.22
N PHE A 65 -0.86 12.27 0.46
CA PHE A 65 -1.64 11.69 -0.65
C PHE A 65 -3.00 12.33 -0.94
N GLY A 66 -3.68 12.92 0.05
CA GLY A 66 -5.04 13.46 -0.12
C GLY A 66 -6.07 12.44 -0.59
N TYR A 67 -5.81 11.14 -0.42
CA TYR A 67 -6.66 10.08 -0.94
C TYR A 67 -7.85 9.84 -0.02
N TYR A 68 -8.99 10.39 -0.42
CA TYR A 68 -10.23 10.35 0.34
C TYR A 68 -11.35 9.73 -0.48
N GLN A 69 -12.12 8.84 0.15
CA GLN A 69 -13.24 8.12 -0.48
C GLN A 69 -14.52 8.96 -0.36
N THR A 70 -14.60 10.04 -1.14
CA THR A 70 -15.68 11.03 -1.03
C THR A 70 -16.86 10.76 -1.97
N THR A 71 -17.99 11.41 -1.68
CA THR A 71 -19.22 11.39 -2.49
C THR A 71 -19.42 12.66 -3.33
N ASP A 72 -18.42 13.54 -3.45
CA ASP A 72 -18.57 14.84 -4.14
C ASP A 72 -18.81 14.73 -5.66
N GLY A 73 -18.75 13.53 -6.23
CA GLY A 73 -19.27 13.21 -7.56
C GLY A 73 -20.80 13.37 -7.69
N GLY A 74 -21.50 13.59 -6.57
CA GLY A 74 -22.91 13.97 -6.50
C GLY A 74 -23.89 12.79 -6.55
N PRO A 75 -25.21 13.08 -6.49
CA PRO A 75 -26.29 12.10 -6.24
C PRO A 75 -26.54 11.10 -7.38
N LYS A 76 -25.63 11.01 -8.36
CA LYS A 76 -25.60 9.95 -9.38
C LYS A 76 -24.93 8.66 -8.88
N GLY A 77 -24.18 8.73 -7.77
CA GLY A 77 -23.63 7.56 -7.10
C GLY A 77 -24.63 6.90 -6.15
N ILE A 78 -24.51 5.59 -5.94
CA ILE A 78 -25.40 4.81 -5.04
C ILE A 78 -25.31 5.21 -3.56
N PHE A 79 -24.34 6.07 -3.20
CA PHE A 79 -24.11 6.57 -1.85
C PHE A 79 -24.63 8.01 -1.65
N GLY A 80 -25.27 8.63 -2.65
CA GLY A 80 -25.72 10.02 -2.58
C GLY A 80 -24.54 10.99 -2.43
N ASP A 81 -24.66 11.92 -1.49
CA ASP A 81 -23.72 13.00 -1.15
C ASP A 81 -23.27 12.96 0.33
N VAL A 82 -23.41 11.81 1.01
CA VAL A 82 -23.32 11.68 2.48
C VAL A 82 -21.91 11.78 3.09
N THR A 83 -20.84 11.70 2.29
CA THR A 83 -19.45 11.76 2.75
C THR A 83 -18.62 12.74 1.88
N PRO A 84 -18.84 14.06 2.00
CA PRO A 84 -18.08 15.05 1.23
C PRO A 84 -16.63 15.18 1.72
N LEU A 85 -15.75 15.71 0.86
CA LEU A 85 -14.31 15.94 1.13
C LEU A 85 -14.05 16.69 2.45
N SER A 86 -14.95 17.60 2.84
CA SER A 86 -14.86 18.37 4.08
C SER A 86 -14.83 17.48 5.33
N VAL A 87 -15.43 16.29 5.32
CA VAL A 87 -15.35 15.33 6.44
C VAL A 87 -13.91 14.87 6.69
N PHE A 88 -13.15 14.63 5.61
CA PHE A 88 -11.76 14.18 5.71
C PHE A 88 -10.80 15.34 6.02
N VAL A 89 -11.03 16.53 5.45
CA VAL A 89 -10.26 17.74 5.78
C VAL A 89 -10.45 18.12 7.25
N ASN A 90 -11.69 18.10 7.74
CA ASN A 90 -11.98 18.34 9.16
C ASN A 90 -11.30 17.28 10.03
N MET A 91 -11.31 16.00 9.63
CA MET A 91 -10.62 14.93 10.35
C MET A 91 -9.11 15.19 10.47
N CYS A 92 -8.44 15.66 9.41
CA CYS A 92 -7.03 16.06 9.49
C CYS A 92 -6.79 17.19 10.51
N THR A 93 -7.62 18.24 10.44
CA THR A 93 -7.58 19.38 11.37
C THR A 93 -7.91 19.00 12.81
N ASP A 94 -8.85 18.07 13.02
CA ASP A 94 -9.29 17.64 14.35
C ASP A 94 -8.31 16.65 14.99
N VAL A 95 -7.77 15.68 14.23
CA VAL A 95 -6.84 14.68 14.78
C VAL A 95 -5.46 15.28 15.04
N PHE A 96 -4.92 16.03 14.08
CA PHE A 96 -3.53 16.50 14.12
C PHE A 96 -3.38 18.02 14.37
N GLY A 97 -4.48 18.78 14.39
CA GLY A 97 -4.52 20.20 14.74
C GLY A 97 -4.68 21.15 13.56
N LYS A 98 -5.07 22.39 13.87
CA LYS A 98 -5.53 23.44 12.92
C LYS A 98 -4.55 23.87 11.81
N LYS A 99 -3.33 23.33 11.74
CA LYS A 99 -2.41 23.55 10.62
C LYS A 99 -2.69 22.60 9.44
N PHE A 100 -3.40 21.50 9.66
CA PHE A 100 -3.72 20.49 8.64
C PHE A 100 -5.10 20.79 8.03
N ASP A 101 -5.21 21.98 7.42
CA ASP A 101 -6.42 22.45 6.74
C ASP A 101 -6.40 22.08 5.23
N ALA A 102 -7.44 22.50 4.49
CA ALA A 102 -7.53 22.26 3.05
C ALA A 102 -6.32 22.82 2.26
N ASN A 103 -5.77 23.96 2.68
CA ASN A 103 -4.65 24.61 2.01
C ASN A 103 -3.35 23.84 2.22
N TYR A 104 -3.12 23.37 3.45
CA TYR A 104 -2.00 22.49 3.77
C TYR A 104 -2.06 21.17 3.00
N ILE A 105 -3.24 20.53 2.97
CA ILE A 105 -3.41 19.23 2.29
C ILE A 105 -3.20 19.39 0.77
N ASP A 106 -3.78 20.41 0.14
CA ASP A 106 -3.57 20.69 -1.29
C ASP A 106 -2.08 20.98 -1.60
N ALA A 107 -1.42 21.80 -0.78
CA ALA A 107 0.01 22.09 -0.95
C ALA A 107 0.90 20.84 -0.76
N ALA A 108 0.56 19.98 0.20
CA ALA A 108 1.27 18.74 0.46
C ALA A 108 1.11 17.75 -0.72
N VAL A 109 -0.12 17.53 -1.20
CA VAL A 109 -0.39 16.68 -2.37
C VAL A 109 0.32 17.20 -3.62
N ARG A 110 0.35 18.52 -3.84
CA ARG A 110 1.12 19.13 -4.94
C ARG A 110 2.63 18.90 -4.79
N ALA A 111 3.17 18.93 -3.57
CA ALA A 111 4.57 18.62 -3.34
C ALA A 111 4.89 17.15 -3.64
N THR A 112 4.04 16.20 -3.20
CA THR A 112 4.13 14.77 -3.53
C THR A 112 4.10 14.54 -5.04
N GLN A 113 3.11 15.12 -5.73
CA GLN A 113 2.98 15.00 -7.19
C GLN A 113 4.17 15.64 -7.93
N ALA A 114 4.66 16.80 -7.49
CA ALA A 114 5.82 17.46 -8.10
C ALA A 114 7.16 16.74 -7.83
N HIS A 115 7.23 15.91 -6.77
CA HIS A 115 8.40 15.08 -6.49
C HIS A 115 8.45 13.83 -7.37
N TYR A 116 7.32 13.11 -7.47
CA TYR A 116 7.25 11.79 -8.10
C TYR A 116 6.77 11.82 -9.57
N GLY A 117 6.03 12.86 -9.97
CA GLY A 117 5.41 13.03 -11.29
C GLY A 117 3.90 12.72 -11.32
N GLY A 118 3.37 12.05 -10.29
CA GLY A 118 1.99 11.57 -10.27
C GLY A 118 1.70 10.55 -11.39
N ALA A 119 0.42 10.21 -11.58
CA ALA A 119 0.02 9.14 -12.52
C ALA A 119 0.46 9.40 -13.98
N GLU A 120 0.57 10.65 -14.42
CA GLU A 120 0.94 10.99 -15.80
C GLU A 120 2.46 11.05 -16.01
N ASP A 121 3.18 11.81 -15.19
CA ASP A 121 4.63 12.05 -15.34
C ASP A 121 5.51 11.15 -14.45
N PHE A 122 4.99 10.04 -13.91
CA PHE A 122 5.84 9.02 -13.25
C PHE A 122 6.87 8.46 -14.23
N GLU A 123 8.16 8.63 -13.90
CA GLU A 123 9.32 8.18 -14.65
C GLU A 123 10.03 7.06 -13.88
N ALA A 124 10.05 5.86 -14.43
CA ALA A 124 10.81 4.74 -13.87
C ALA A 124 11.30 3.79 -14.98
N THR A 125 12.01 2.74 -14.57
CA THR A 125 12.58 1.73 -15.45
C THR A 125 12.38 0.36 -14.82
N ASN A 126 11.97 -0.63 -15.61
CA ASN A 126 11.74 -2.00 -15.14
C ASN A 126 10.62 -2.02 -14.07
N VAL A 127 9.41 -1.63 -14.49
CA VAL A 127 8.17 -1.64 -13.69
C VAL A 127 7.05 -2.32 -14.45
N VAL A 128 6.23 -3.12 -13.77
CA VAL A 128 4.88 -3.52 -14.23
C VAL A 128 3.87 -2.96 -13.23
N ILE A 129 2.80 -2.35 -13.72
CA ILE A 129 1.77 -1.65 -12.92
C ILE A 129 0.37 -2.22 -13.25
N PRO A 130 -0.08 -3.28 -12.57
CA PRO A 130 -1.44 -3.80 -12.66
C PRO A 130 -2.43 -2.86 -11.97
N ASN A 131 -3.60 -2.66 -12.56
CA ASN A 131 -4.66 -1.84 -11.99
C ASN A 131 -6.01 -2.57 -12.09
N GLY A 132 -6.80 -2.64 -11.02
CA GLY A 132 -8.14 -3.24 -11.04
C GLY A 132 -9.21 -2.28 -11.54
N SER A 133 -10.02 -2.63 -12.54
CA SER A 133 -11.00 -1.65 -13.09
C SER A 133 -12.23 -1.38 -12.20
N VAL A 134 -12.36 -2.07 -11.06
CA VAL A 134 -13.37 -1.82 -10.01
C VAL A 134 -12.70 -1.23 -8.75
N ASP A 135 -11.38 -1.09 -8.76
CA ASP A 135 -10.58 -0.50 -7.67
C ASP A 135 -10.71 1.02 -7.63
N PRO A 136 -11.12 1.68 -6.52
CA PRO A 136 -11.01 3.15 -6.43
C PRO A 136 -9.55 3.66 -6.53
N TRP A 137 -8.54 2.86 -6.16
CA TRP A 137 -7.14 3.24 -6.23
C TRP A 137 -6.59 3.34 -7.68
N HIS A 138 -7.28 2.80 -8.70
CA HIS A 138 -6.86 2.97 -10.10
C HIS A 138 -6.92 4.43 -10.59
N ARG A 139 -7.44 5.34 -9.76
CA ARG A 139 -7.39 6.80 -9.97
C ARG A 139 -6.08 7.45 -9.53
N LEU A 140 -5.26 6.76 -8.74
CA LEU A 140 -3.92 7.22 -8.34
C LEU A 140 -2.81 6.53 -9.15
N GLY A 141 -3.01 5.27 -9.52
CA GLY A 141 -2.02 4.49 -10.26
C GLY A 141 -1.98 4.79 -11.77
N LYS A 142 -0.83 4.54 -12.39
CA LYS A 142 -0.59 4.83 -13.81
C LYS A 142 -1.32 3.86 -14.74
N LEU A 143 -2.37 4.35 -15.39
CA LEU A 143 -3.16 3.55 -16.34
C LEU A 143 -2.51 3.41 -17.73
N ILE A 144 -1.80 4.45 -18.18
CA ILE A 144 -1.17 4.52 -19.51
C ILE A 144 0.29 4.94 -19.35
N SER A 145 1.18 4.27 -20.08
CA SER A 145 2.60 4.58 -20.14
C SER A 145 3.07 4.79 -21.58
N HIS A 146 3.96 5.76 -21.75
CA HIS A 146 4.72 5.98 -22.99
C HIS A 146 6.17 5.48 -22.88
N TYR A 147 6.58 4.98 -21.71
CA TYR A 147 7.90 4.43 -21.45
C TYR A 147 7.87 2.90 -21.60
N ALA A 148 8.62 2.36 -22.57
CA ALA A 148 8.61 0.92 -22.90
C ALA A 148 9.08 -0.01 -21.76
N SER A 149 9.68 0.55 -20.70
CA SER A 149 10.15 -0.13 -19.49
C SER A 149 9.20 0.01 -18.29
N VAL A 150 8.06 0.69 -18.44
CA VAL A 150 6.97 0.82 -17.46
C VAL A 150 5.69 0.29 -18.10
N VAL A 151 5.29 -0.92 -17.73
CA VAL A 151 4.22 -1.68 -18.37
C VAL A 151 2.93 -1.61 -17.55
N THR A 152 1.96 -0.82 -17.99
CA THR A 152 0.66 -0.70 -17.31
C THR A 152 -0.33 -1.77 -17.80
N TYR A 153 -1.24 -2.22 -16.94
CA TYR A 153 -2.31 -3.15 -17.35
C TYR A 153 -3.60 -2.98 -16.53
N LEU A 154 -4.64 -2.42 -17.14
CA LEU A 154 -5.97 -2.29 -16.53
C LEU A 154 -6.77 -3.60 -16.65
N ILE A 155 -6.83 -4.34 -15.54
CA ILE A 155 -7.52 -5.62 -15.40
C ILE A 155 -9.04 -5.37 -15.30
N ASN A 156 -9.77 -5.66 -16.38
CA ASN A 156 -11.21 -5.39 -16.46
C ASN A 156 -12.04 -6.28 -15.51
N GLY A 157 -12.79 -5.67 -14.61
CA GLY A 157 -13.77 -6.33 -13.75
C GLY A 157 -13.19 -7.02 -12.51
N THR A 158 -11.94 -6.74 -12.16
CA THR A 158 -11.35 -7.08 -10.85
C THR A 158 -11.47 -5.93 -9.86
N ALA A 159 -11.57 -6.29 -8.59
CA ALA A 159 -11.55 -5.36 -7.47
C ALA A 159 -10.17 -4.69 -7.35
N HIS A 160 -10.03 -3.85 -6.31
CA HIS A 160 -8.73 -3.53 -5.75
C HIS A 160 -7.90 -4.80 -5.69
N CYS A 161 -6.64 -4.73 -6.08
CA CYS A 161 -5.69 -5.66 -5.49
C CYS A 161 -5.86 -7.13 -6.05
N ALA A 162 -6.59 -7.48 -7.11
CA ALA A 162 -6.91 -8.91 -7.33
C ALA A 162 -5.76 -9.89 -7.74
N GLU A 163 -4.60 -9.44 -8.21
CA GLU A 163 -3.60 -10.32 -8.87
C GLU A 163 -2.48 -10.90 -7.99
N MET A 164 -2.22 -10.43 -6.77
CA MET A 164 -1.35 -11.14 -5.81
C MET A 164 -1.94 -12.43 -5.25
N SER A 165 -3.28 -12.56 -5.24
CA SER A 165 -4.00 -13.74 -4.72
C SER A 165 -3.43 -15.04 -5.31
N PRO A 166 -3.50 -16.17 -4.59
CA PRO A 166 -3.07 -17.45 -5.13
C PRO A 166 -3.83 -17.79 -6.43
N PRO A 167 -3.15 -18.23 -7.52
CA PRO A 167 -3.82 -18.52 -8.78
C PRO A 167 -4.90 -19.60 -8.64
N GLY A 168 -6.09 -19.35 -9.19
CA GLY A 168 -7.28 -20.17 -9.00
C GLY A 168 -8.01 -20.50 -10.31
N PRO A 169 -8.87 -21.54 -10.34
CA PRO A 169 -9.61 -21.91 -11.55
C PRO A 169 -10.51 -20.77 -12.06
N ASN A 170 -11.15 -20.05 -11.12
CA ASN A 170 -12.10 -18.97 -11.37
C ASN A 170 -11.45 -17.63 -11.75
N ASP A 171 -10.12 -17.54 -11.75
CA ASP A 171 -9.37 -16.33 -12.15
C ASP A 171 -9.89 -15.78 -13.49
N LYS A 172 -10.18 -14.48 -13.51
CA LYS A 172 -10.65 -13.76 -14.69
C LYS A 172 -9.55 -13.73 -15.77
N PRO A 173 -9.87 -13.70 -17.08
CA PRO A 173 -8.84 -13.75 -18.13
C PRO A 173 -7.74 -12.70 -18.00
N GLY A 174 -8.08 -11.49 -17.53
CA GLY A 174 -7.09 -10.43 -17.23
C GLY A 174 -6.12 -10.78 -16.10
N LEU A 175 -6.56 -11.49 -15.04
CA LEU A 175 -5.67 -12.00 -13.99
C LEU A 175 -4.69 -13.03 -14.54
N LYS A 176 -5.19 -13.92 -15.40
CA LYS A 176 -4.37 -14.95 -16.05
C LYS A 176 -3.34 -14.36 -17.02
N GLU A 177 -3.61 -13.21 -17.65
CA GLU A 177 -2.63 -12.55 -18.53
C GLU A 177 -1.70 -11.59 -17.78
N VAL A 178 -2.18 -10.80 -16.81
CA VAL A 178 -1.33 -9.87 -16.06
C VAL A 178 -0.25 -10.61 -15.26
N ARG A 179 -0.58 -11.77 -14.66
CA ARG A 179 0.41 -12.65 -14.03
C ARG A 179 1.48 -13.14 -15.02
N LYS A 180 1.12 -13.43 -16.28
CA LYS A 180 2.12 -13.73 -17.34
C LYS A 180 2.93 -12.50 -17.74
N ILE A 181 2.33 -11.31 -17.79
CA ILE A 181 3.05 -10.05 -18.09
C ILE A 181 4.10 -9.78 -17.00
N ILE A 182 3.74 -9.93 -15.73
CA ILE A 182 4.64 -9.82 -14.58
C ILE A 182 5.75 -10.87 -14.67
N GLN A 183 5.40 -12.16 -14.87
CA GLN A 183 6.39 -13.24 -14.99
C GLN A 183 7.39 -12.99 -16.14
N ARG A 184 6.90 -12.67 -17.35
CA ARG A 184 7.75 -12.40 -18.52
C ARG A 184 8.69 -11.22 -18.28
N ASN A 185 8.20 -10.16 -17.62
CA ASN A 185 9.03 -9.00 -17.30
C ASN A 185 10.09 -9.34 -16.25
N ILE A 186 9.76 -10.09 -15.20
CA ILE A 186 10.75 -10.56 -14.21
C ILE A 186 11.79 -11.46 -14.88
N GLU A 187 11.37 -12.43 -15.70
CA GLU A 187 12.28 -13.33 -16.45
C GLU A 187 13.21 -12.53 -17.40
N LYS A 188 12.68 -11.47 -18.02
CA LYS A 188 13.45 -10.51 -18.82
C LYS A 188 14.45 -9.73 -17.95
N TRP A 189 14.02 -9.06 -16.88
CA TRP A 189 14.89 -8.22 -16.06
C TRP A 189 15.97 -9.04 -15.34
N LEU A 190 15.69 -10.30 -14.99
CA LEU A 190 16.69 -11.20 -14.42
C LEU A 190 17.80 -11.58 -15.43
N THR A 191 17.50 -11.61 -16.74
CA THR A 191 18.45 -12.01 -17.79
C THR A 191 19.13 -10.85 -18.52
N GLU A 192 18.42 -9.75 -18.79
CA GLU A 192 18.91 -8.57 -19.52
C GLU A 192 19.56 -7.52 -18.59
N PRO A 193 20.26 -6.50 -19.13
CA PRO A 193 20.61 -5.28 -18.41
C PRO A 193 19.37 -4.45 -18.04
N ARG A 194 19.47 -3.60 -17.01
CA ARG A 194 18.42 -2.62 -16.66
C ARG A 194 18.17 -1.65 -17.82
N SER A 195 16.90 -1.32 -18.08
CA SER A 195 16.54 -0.39 -19.15
C SER A 195 17.06 1.01 -18.84
N GLN A 196 17.63 1.71 -19.83
CA GLN A 196 17.95 3.13 -19.67
C GLN A 196 16.67 3.97 -19.72
N SER A 197 16.60 5.02 -18.90
CA SER A 197 15.51 6.00 -19.03
C SER A 197 15.68 6.80 -20.31
N THR A 198 14.59 6.96 -21.06
CA THR A 198 14.53 7.80 -22.28
C THR A 198 14.07 9.23 -21.98
N ALA A 199 13.91 9.60 -20.72
CA ALA A 199 13.38 10.90 -20.33
C ALA A 199 14.37 12.03 -20.59
N THR A 200 13.92 13.06 -21.32
CA THR A 200 14.60 14.35 -21.39
C THR A 200 14.54 15.05 -20.03
N THR A 201 15.66 15.59 -19.57
CA THR A 201 15.86 16.10 -18.20
C THR A 201 15.06 17.37 -17.87
N ASN A 202 13.76 17.22 -17.67
CA ASN A 202 12.94 18.21 -16.98
C ASN A 202 13.42 18.38 -15.54
N LYS A 203 13.41 19.63 -15.05
CA LYS A 203 13.98 19.99 -13.74
C LYS A 203 13.05 19.60 -12.59
N ARG A 204 13.01 18.30 -12.25
CA ARG A 204 12.45 17.83 -10.97
C ARG A 204 13.12 18.58 -9.80
N PRO A 205 12.41 18.83 -8.67
CA PRO A 205 13.00 19.47 -7.50
C PRO A 205 14.27 18.76 -7.04
N MET A 206 15.32 19.52 -6.67
CA MET A 206 16.58 18.92 -6.22
C MET A 206 16.34 18.15 -4.90
N MET A 207 16.53 16.84 -4.94
CA MET A 207 16.23 15.96 -3.81
C MET A 207 17.02 16.34 -2.55
N PRO A 208 16.43 16.20 -1.34
CA PRO A 208 17.18 16.26 -0.09
C PRO A 208 18.34 15.25 -0.12
N LYS A 209 19.55 15.68 0.26
CA LYS A 209 20.73 14.82 0.20
C LYS A 209 20.68 13.75 1.29
N ALA A 210 20.27 12.54 0.91
CA ALA A 210 20.28 11.38 1.79
C ALA A 210 21.67 11.10 2.38
N ARG A 211 21.68 10.55 3.58
CA ARG A 211 22.88 10.20 4.34
C ARG A 211 23.66 9.08 3.65
N THR A 212 24.97 9.27 3.56
CA THR A 212 25.90 8.25 3.03
C THR A 212 26.35 7.26 4.10
N ILE A 213 26.22 7.61 5.38
CA ILE A 213 26.61 6.83 6.55
C ILE A 213 25.34 6.36 7.30
N TYR A 214 25.22 5.05 7.42
CA TYR A 214 24.11 4.36 8.06
C TYR A 214 24.52 3.78 9.43
N PRO A 215 23.55 3.45 10.31
CA PRO A 215 23.83 2.78 11.57
C PRO A 215 24.59 1.46 11.37
N LYS A 216 25.51 1.15 12.30
CA LYS A 216 26.04 -0.21 12.40
C LYS A 216 24.91 -1.17 12.69
N GLN A 217 24.92 -2.33 12.04
CA GLN A 217 24.02 -3.42 12.37
C GLN A 217 24.67 -4.22 13.52
N GLU A 218 23.95 -4.31 14.63
CA GLU A 218 24.33 -5.16 15.76
C GLU A 218 23.90 -6.61 15.47
N GLU A 219 24.62 -7.59 16.01
CA GLU A 219 24.17 -8.98 16.00
C GLU A 219 23.06 -9.13 17.05
N GLU A 220 21.81 -9.20 16.59
CA GLU A 220 20.66 -9.24 17.49
C GLU A 220 20.50 -10.62 18.12
N THR A 221 20.88 -10.71 19.39
CA THR A 221 20.40 -11.73 20.34
C THR A 221 18.93 -11.51 20.70
N ALA A 222 18.07 -11.40 19.67
CA ALA A 222 16.62 -11.21 19.74
C ALA A 222 16.17 -10.29 20.89
N ALA A 223 16.74 -9.07 20.94
CA ALA A 223 16.55 -8.14 22.04
C ALA A 223 15.05 -7.88 22.24
N LYS A 224 14.50 -8.37 23.37
CA LYS A 224 13.05 -8.53 23.65
C LYS A 224 12.21 -7.45 22.94
N PRO A 225 11.63 -7.74 21.76
CA PRO A 225 11.06 -6.69 20.93
C PRO A 225 9.87 -6.05 21.62
N VAL A 226 9.79 -4.73 21.48
CA VAL A 226 8.98 -3.82 22.32
C VAL A 226 7.50 -4.22 22.38
N LEU A 227 7.00 -4.92 21.35
CA LEU A 227 5.58 -5.27 21.17
C LEU A 227 5.32 -6.77 20.93
N LEU A 228 6.27 -7.66 21.21
CA LEU A 228 6.10 -9.10 20.93
C LEU A 228 4.80 -9.65 21.54
N SER A 229 3.87 -10.06 20.69
CA SER A 229 2.65 -10.82 21.03
C SER A 229 1.65 -10.17 22.01
N GLN A 230 1.74 -8.86 22.29
CA GLN A 230 0.71 -8.17 23.08
C GLN A 230 -0.51 -7.73 22.27
N MET A 231 -0.42 -7.69 20.92
CA MET A 231 -1.59 -7.75 20.05
C MET A 231 -2.24 -9.14 20.10
N LYS A 232 -2.89 -9.43 21.23
CA LYS A 232 -3.84 -10.53 21.36
C LYS A 232 -5.13 -10.09 20.67
N PHE A 233 -5.24 -10.34 19.37
CA PHE A 233 -6.53 -10.29 18.68
C PHE A 233 -7.55 -11.11 19.51
N PRO A 234 -8.55 -10.49 20.15
CA PRO A 234 -9.53 -11.23 20.92
C PRO A 234 -10.29 -12.13 19.96
N PRO A 235 -10.58 -13.41 20.30
CA PRO A 235 -11.02 -14.43 19.36
C PRO A 235 -12.34 -14.05 18.67
N TRP A 236 -12.21 -13.38 17.51
CA TRP A 236 -13.25 -12.67 16.77
C TRP A 236 -14.37 -12.07 17.63
N THR A 237 -14.02 -11.32 18.69
CA THR A 237 -15.01 -10.54 19.44
C THR A 237 -15.45 -9.35 18.59
N ARG A 238 -16.51 -9.61 17.80
CA ARG A 238 -17.16 -8.71 16.83
C ARG A 238 -16.97 -7.24 17.20
N HIS A 239 -16.03 -6.55 16.55
CA HIS A 239 -15.82 -5.13 16.76
C HIS A 239 -17.07 -4.39 16.28
N ARG A 240 -17.91 -3.95 17.23
CA ARG A 240 -19.24 -3.36 16.94
C ARG A 240 -19.17 -1.96 16.30
N ARG A 241 -17.96 -1.40 16.20
CA ARG A 241 -17.68 -0.10 15.61
C ARG A 241 -17.01 -0.29 14.26
N MET A 242 -17.58 0.33 13.24
CA MET A 242 -17.02 0.41 11.90
C MET A 242 -16.85 1.88 11.54
N TYR A 243 -15.63 2.26 11.26
CA TYR A 243 -15.19 3.63 11.05
C TYR A 243 -15.26 3.97 9.55
N PHE A 244 -16.24 4.78 9.15
CA PHE A 244 -16.70 4.92 7.75
C PHE A 244 -16.95 3.56 7.07
N GLY A 245 -17.58 2.64 7.80
CA GLY A 245 -17.85 1.28 7.35
C GLY A 245 -16.66 0.31 7.48
N ARG A 246 -15.40 0.79 7.46
CA ARG A 246 -14.20 -0.04 7.65
C ARG A 246 -14.04 -0.37 9.16
N PRO A 247 -14.04 -1.65 9.59
CA PRO A 247 -13.67 -1.97 10.97
C PRO A 247 -12.16 -1.65 11.18
N PRO A 248 -11.67 -1.45 12.43
CA PRO A 248 -10.29 -1.03 12.69
C PRO A 248 -9.21 -1.83 11.94
N GLN A 249 -9.40 -3.14 11.82
CA GLN A 249 -8.50 -4.08 11.12
C GLN A 249 -8.70 -4.19 9.60
N GLY A 250 -9.63 -3.43 9.01
CA GLY A 250 -10.04 -3.59 7.61
C GLY A 250 -11.03 -4.75 7.36
N PHE A 251 -11.64 -4.78 6.18
CA PHE A 251 -12.71 -5.74 5.83
C PHE A 251 -12.25 -7.19 5.63
N VAL A 252 -10.94 -7.48 5.67
CA VAL A 252 -10.36 -8.71 5.15
C VAL A 252 -9.97 -9.65 6.30
N ASP A 253 -10.73 -10.75 6.46
CA ASP A 253 -10.21 -11.97 7.10
C ASP A 253 -8.92 -12.38 6.34
N PRO A 254 -7.81 -12.72 7.03
CA PRO A 254 -6.70 -13.38 6.33
C PRO A 254 -7.23 -14.66 5.66
N PRO A 255 -6.87 -14.93 4.38
CA PRO A 255 -7.50 -15.98 3.58
C PRO A 255 -7.43 -17.32 4.32
N LYS A 256 -8.59 -17.95 4.53
CA LYS A 256 -8.71 -19.19 5.32
C LYS A 256 -7.80 -20.25 4.70
N ILE A 257 -6.74 -20.59 5.43
CA ILE A 257 -5.64 -21.43 4.96
C ILE A 257 -6.18 -22.84 4.71
N ASN A 258 -6.49 -23.13 3.45
CA ASN A 258 -7.01 -24.41 2.98
C ASN A 258 -5.95 -25.20 2.18
N TYR A 259 -4.68 -24.80 2.33
CA TYR A 259 -3.50 -25.58 1.92
C TYR A 259 -3.12 -26.54 3.06
N ALA A 260 -2.52 -27.68 2.71
CA ALA A 260 -2.05 -28.64 3.70
C ALA A 260 -1.04 -27.98 4.68
N ALA A 261 -1.22 -28.22 5.98
CA ALA A 261 -0.40 -27.59 7.02
C ALA A 261 1.11 -27.92 6.91
N GLU A 262 1.43 -29.01 6.20
CA GLU A 262 2.77 -29.49 5.86
C GLU A 262 3.60 -28.49 5.02
N HIS A 263 2.95 -27.52 4.36
CA HIS A 263 3.61 -26.47 3.56
C HIS A 263 3.70 -25.09 4.24
N ILE A 264 3.34 -24.97 5.53
CA ILE A 264 3.44 -23.69 6.25
C ILE A 264 4.87 -23.50 6.75
N LEU A 265 5.63 -22.68 6.03
CA LEU A 265 7.08 -22.55 6.21
C LEU A 265 7.46 -21.77 7.49
N ALA A 266 8.66 -22.03 8.00
CA ALA A 266 9.17 -21.41 9.22
C ALA A 266 9.72 -20.00 8.92
N ALA A 267 8.84 -18.98 8.97
CA ALA A 267 9.28 -17.60 8.82
C ALA A 267 9.96 -17.08 10.09
N GLU A 268 11.29 -16.98 10.05
CA GLU A 268 12.07 -16.28 11.08
C GLU A 268 11.70 -14.78 11.10
N THR A 269 11.55 -14.24 12.30
CA THR A 269 11.33 -12.80 12.53
C THR A 269 12.65 -12.16 12.89
N HIS A 270 13.02 -11.10 12.20
CA HIS A 270 14.26 -10.36 12.41
C HIS A 270 13.99 -8.86 12.46
N PHE A 271 14.97 -8.08 12.92
CA PHE A 271 14.95 -6.63 12.74
C PHE A 271 16.22 -6.13 12.04
N ILE A 272 16.10 -4.98 11.39
CA ILE A 272 17.19 -4.19 10.85
C ILE A 272 17.24 -2.85 11.59
N THR A 273 18.44 -2.33 11.85
CA THR A 273 18.60 -1.03 12.50
C THR A 273 18.58 0.08 11.44
N GLN A 274 17.50 0.85 11.41
CA GLN A 274 17.29 1.98 10.50
C GLN A 274 17.54 3.33 11.21
N PRO A 275 17.93 4.39 10.49
CA PRO A 275 17.92 5.75 11.03
C PRO A 275 16.47 6.29 11.13
N PHE A 276 16.20 7.15 12.11
CA PHE A 276 14.93 7.90 12.14
C PHE A 276 14.76 8.72 10.86
N ASP A 277 15.80 9.46 10.48
CA ASP A 277 15.82 10.36 9.33
C ASP A 277 16.95 9.99 8.36
N HIS A 278 16.60 9.71 7.11
CA HIS A 278 17.56 9.48 6.03
C HIS A 278 18.19 10.77 5.50
N PHE A 279 17.57 11.92 5.70
CA PHE A 279 17.98 13.21 5.11
C PHE A 279 18.71 14.13 6.09
N ASN A 280 18.74 13.79 7.38
CA ASN A 280 19.57 14.45 8.39
C ASN A 280 20.73 13.53 8.85
N SER A 281 21.92 13.77 8.31
CA SER A 281 23.14 13.03 8.69
C SER A 281 23.64 13.33 10.11
N GLN A 282 23.18 14.42 10.74
CA GLN A 282 23.49 14.74 12.13
C GLN A 282 22.59 13.97 13.11
N ASP A 283 21.39 13.56 12.69
CA ASP A 283 20.58 12.67 13.52
C ASP A 283 21.24 11.30 13.68
N LYS A 284 21.36 10.86 14.94
CA LYS A 284 21.93 9.58 15.35
C LYS A 284 20.86 8.64 15.94
N ARG A 285 19.59 9.07 16.04
CA ARG A 285 18.47 8.23 16.48
C ARG A 285 18.23 7.10 15.49
N THR A 286 17.96 5.91 16.02
CA THR A 286 17.73 4.69 15.25
C THR A 286 16.55 3.92 15.78
N PHE A 287 15.82 3.25 14.89
CA PHE A 287 14.75 2.34 15.26
C PHE A 287 15.01 0.93 14.69
N LYS A 288 14.23 -0.04 15.16
CA LYS A 288 14.29 -1.43 14.72
C LYS A 288 13.10 -1.67 13.78
N GLN A 289 13.37 -1.90 12.50
CA GLN A 289 12.35 -2.22 11.50
C GLN A 289 12.26 -3.74 11.35
N LYS A 290 11.07 -4.32 11.50
CA LYS A 290 10.85 -5.77 11.39
C LYS A 290 10.97 -6.22 9.93
N TYR A 291 11.54 -7.40 9.73
CA TYR A 291 11.41 -8.12 8.48
C TYR A 291 11.27 -9.63 8.71
N TYR A 292 10.62 -10.30 7.76
CA TYR A 292 10.62 -11.75 7.63
C TYR A 292 11.58 -12.19 6.53
N LYS A 293 12.12 -13.40 6.68
CA LYS A 293 13.00 -14.05 5.70
C LYS A 293 12.51 -15.47 5.45
N ASN A 294 12.51 -15.88 4.18
CA ASN A 294 12.43 -17.25 3.73
C ASN A 294 13.62 -17.51 2.78
N SER A 295 14.28 -18.65 2.94
CA SER A 295 15.42 -19.06 2.12
C SER A 295 15.29 -20.49 1.60
N GLU A 296 14.15 -21.15 1.78
CA GLU A 296 13.93 -22.54 1.39
C GLU A 296 13.90 -22.71 -0.14
N TRP A 297 13.34 -21.74 -0.85
CA TRP A 297 13.37 -21.70 -2.33
C TRP A 297 14.71 -21.23 -2.91
N ALA A 298 15.68 -20.79 -2.08
CA ALA A 298 16.88 -20.11 -2.57
C ALA A 298 17.85 -21.07 -3.30
N LYS A 299 18.09 -20.80 -4.59
CA LYS A 299 19.07 -21.53 -5.41
C LYS A 299 20.39 -20.74 -5.48
N PRO A 300 21.55 -21.38 -5.72
CA PRO A 300 22.81 -20.67 -5.98
C PRO A 300 22.64 -19.66 -7.11
N ASN A 301 23.14 -18.42 -6.91
CA ASN A 301 22.95 -17.27 -7.80
C ASN A 301 21.48 -16.87 -8.09
N GLY A 302 20.51 -17.43 -7.36
CA GLY A 302 19.11 -17.05 -7.45
C GLY A 302 18.85 -15.58 -7.06
N PRO A 303 17.76 -14.98 -7.58
CA PRO A 303 17.40 -13.61 -7.30
C PRO A 303 16.94 -13.41 -5.85
N VAL A 304 16.74 -12.15 -5.46
CA VAL A 304 16.12 -11.81 -4.18
C VAL A 304 14.80 -11.09 -4.43
N PHE A 305 13.75 -11.59 -3.80
CA PHE A 305 12.40 -11.02 -3.84
C PHE A 305 12.14 -10.27 -2.54
N LEU A 306 11.60 -9.06 -2.63
CA LEU A 306 11.32 -8.21 -1.48
C LEU A 306 9.88 -7.71 -1.49
N TYR A 307 9.05 -8.26 -0.62
CA TYR A 307 7.73 -7.68 -0.34
C TYR A 307 7.88 -6.44 0.55
N ILE A 308 7.33 -5.31 0.12
CA ILE A 308 7.27 -4.03 0.85
C ILE A 308 5.94 -3.97 1.59
N GLY A 309 5.98 -3.82 2.92
CA GLY A 309 4.81 -3.61 3.76
C GLY A 309 4.11 -2.29 3.45
N GLY A 310 2.78 -2.31 3.47
CA GLY A 310 1.92 -1.13 3.34
C GLY A 310 1.40 -0.64 4.69
N GLU A 311 0.15 -0.16 4.67
CA GLU A 311 -0.51 0.59 5.74
C GLU A 311 -1.01 -0.26 6.94
N SER A 312 -0.32 -1.35 7.28
CA SER A 312 -0.71 -2.28 8.35
C SER A 312 0.47 -3.08 8.92
N PRO A 313 0.33 -3.69 10.11
CA PRO A 313 1.32 -4.63 10.64
C PRO A 313 1.63 -5.76 9.65
N LEU A 314 2.92 -5.99 9.36
CA LEU A 314 3.33 -6.97 8.37
C LEU A 314 3.06 -8.40 8.87
N SER A 315 2.32 -9.16 8.07
CA SER A 315 2.09 -10.58 8.31
C SER A 315 3.21 -11.46 7.75
N SER A 316 3.63 -12.47 8.52
CA SER A 316 4.52 -13.55 8.04
C SER A 316 3.95 -14.31 6.83
N ALA A 317 2.65 -14.19 6.53
CA ALA A 317 2.01 -14.75 5.34
C ALA A 317 2.72 -14.37 4.03
N TRP A 318 3.32 -13.19 3.97
CA TRP A 318 4.03 -12.69 2.79
C TRP A 318 5.29 -13.48 2.42
N VAL A 319 5.80 -14.34 3.30
CA VAL A 319 6.92 -15.27 2.99
C VAL A 319 6.61 -16.76 3.21
N LYS A 320 5.43 -17.13 3.74
CA LYS A 320 5.18 -18.45 4.36
C LYS A 320 4.79 -19.63 3.46
N GLY A 321 4.75 -19.46 2.15
CA GLY A 321 4.39 -20.55 1.22
C GLY A 321 2.90 -20.75 1.00
N PHE A 322 2.05 -19.76 1.30
CA PHE A 322 0.59 -19.80 1.10
C PHE A 322 0.14 -19.69 -0.38
N GLY A 323 1.00 -20.05 -1.34
CA GLY A 323 0.67 -20.02 -2.78
C GLY A 323 0.47 -18.62 -3.38
N MET A 324 0.77 -17.54 -2.64
CA MET A 324 0.70 -16.16 -3.14
C MET A 324 1.51 -16.02 -4.44
N PHE A 325 1.08 -15.16 -5.37
CA PHE A 325 1.63 -15.17 -6.72
C PHE A 325 3.17 -14.92 -6.76
N HIS A 326 3.69 -14.00 -5.95
CA HIS A 326 5.15 -13.78 -5.84
C HIS A 326 5.92 -14.97 -5.22
N GLN A 327 5.27 -15.78 -4.39
CA GLN A 327 5.86 -16.99 -3.80
C GLN A 327 5.95 -18.14 -4.82
N THR A 328 4.93 -18.32 -5.67
CA THR A 328 5.01 -19.33 -6.76
C THR A 328 6.06 -18.94 -7.80
N LEU A 329 6.26 -17.64 -8.04
CA LEU A 329 7.41 -17.14 -8.80
C LEU A 329 8.75 -17.38 -8.09
N ALA A 330 8.82 -17.19 -6.76
CA ALA A 330 10.04 -17.40 -5.98
C ALA A 330 10.51 -18.87 -6.04
N GLU A 331 9.60 -19.82 -5.84
CA GLU A 331 9.86 -21.26 -5.94
C GLU A 331 10.40 -21.64 -7.33
N LYS A 332 9.71 -21.18 -8.38
CA LYS A 332 10.09 -21.41 -9.78
C LYS A 332 11.50 -20.86 -10.06
N LEU A 333 11.73 -19.59 -9.75
CA LEU A 333 12.95 -18.84 -10.10
C LEU A 333 14.12 -19.06 -9.13
N GLY A 334 13.88 -19.74 -7.99
CA GLY A 334 14.92 -20.05 -7.01
C GLY A 334 15.27 -18.88 -6.08
N ALA A 335 14.30 -18.02 -5.76
CA ALA A 335 14.54 -16.76 -5.07
C ALA A 335 14.72 -16.92 -3.55
N THR A 336 15.57 -16.09 -2.94
CA THR A 336 15.44 -15.77 -1.51
C THR A 336 14.32 -14.74 -1.34
N VAL A 337 13.41 -14.92 -0.39
CA VAL A 337 12.28 -14.00 -0.19
C VAL A 337 12.40 -13.28 1.14
N PHE A 338 12.29 -11.95 1.10
CA PHE A 338 12.15 -11.10 2.27
C PHE A 338 10.78 -10.40 2.24
N ALA A 339 10.29 -10.01 3.42
CA ALA A 339 9.21 -9.05 3.55
C ALA A 339 9.59 -8.01 4.61
N LEU A 340 9.61 -6.73 4.27
CA LEU A 340 10.03 -5.61 5.14
C LEU A 340 8.81 -4.82 5.60
N GLU A 341 8.65 -4.61 6.90
CA GLU A 341 7.51 -3.88 7.46
C GLU A 341 7.69 -2.36 7.30
N HIS A 342 6.59 -1.64 7.04
CA HIS A 342 6.64 -0.19 6.91
C HIS A 342 6.97 0.48 8.25
N ARG A 343 7.87 1.47 8.25
CA ARG A 343 8.11 2.32 9.43
C ARG A 343 6.79 2.86 9.99
N TYR A 344 6.65 2.95 11.31
CA TYR A 344 5.42 3.34 12.02
C TYR A 344 4.27 2.30 12.03
N TYR A 345 4.37 1.16 11.33
CA TYR A 345 3.34 0.12 11.36
C TYR A 345 3.84 -1.15 12.08
N GLY A 346 2.94 -1.85 12.78
CA GLY A 346 3.25 -3.10 13.48
C GLY A 346 4.33 -2.97 14.56
N ASP A 347 5.39 -3.78 14.43
CA ASP A 347 6.51 -3.78 15.38
C ASP A 347 7.59 -2.73 15.03
N SER A 348 7.49 -2.09 13.86
CA SER A 348 8.49 -1.16 13.30
C SER A 348 8.32 0.28 13.83
N VAL A 349 8.27 0.39 15.15
CA VAL A 349 7.99 1.61 15.90
C VAL A 349 9.15 2.60 15.85
N VAL A 350 8.87 3.85 15.45
CA VAL A 350 9.85 4.94 15.32
C VAL A 350 9.81 5.82 16.56
N GLY A 351 10.41 5.31 17.64
CA GLY A 351 10.52 6.00 18.92
C GLY A 351 9.28 5.91 19.81
N GLY A 352 9.35 6.59 20.97
CA GLY A 352 8.35 6.44 22.03
C GLY A 352 8.61 5.21 22.90
N THR A 353 7.54 4.57 23.37
CA THR A 353 7.57 3.39 24.26
C THR A 353 6.51 2.35 23.85
N ALA A 354 6.49 1.18 24.50
CA ALA A 354 5.42 0.19 24.28
C ALA A 354 4.01 0.70 24.61
N LYS A 355 3.89 1.73 25.46
CA LYS A 355 2.61 2.38 25.83
C LYS A 355 2.28 3.60 24.98
N ASP A 356 3.30 4.21 24.38
CA ASP A 356 3.24 5.46 23.62
C ASP A 356 4.12 5.29 22.38
N PRO A 357 3.73 4.41 21.44
CA PRO A 357 4.45 4.17 20.19
C PRO A 357 4.36 5.40 19.28
N ASN A 358 5.41 5.63 18.47
CA ASN A 358 5.32 6.58 17.35
C ASN A 358 4.83 8.02 17.70
N PRO A 359 5.21 8.63 18.84
CA PRO A 359 4.64 9.92 19.29
C PRO A 359 4.98 11.10 18.37
N ASP A 360 5.98 10.96 17.49
CA ASP A 360 6.35 11.95 16.48
C ASP A 360 6.22 11.35 15.08
N LEU A 361 5.10 11.64 14.40
CA LEU A 361 4.82 11.19 13.03
C LEU A 361 5.62 11.96 11.95
N THR A 362 6.50 12.91 12.31
CA THR A 362 7.22 13.76 11.34
C THR A 362 8.11 12.97 10.35
N TYR A 363 8.56 11.77 10.72
CA TYR A 363 9.38 10.90 9.85
C TYR A 363 8.58 9.78 9.18
N LEU A 364 7.24 9.81 9.29
CA LEU A 364 6.34 8.96 8.53
C LEU A 364 6.08 9.61 7.17
N SER A 365 6.78 9.13 6.16
CA SER A 365 6.53 9.46 4.75
C SER A 365 6.96 8.32 3.81
N SER A 366 6.35 8.29 2.63
CA SER A 366 6.73 7.42 1.52
C SER A 366 8.23 7.52 1.19
N LEU A 367 8.77 8.74 1.13
CA LEU A 367 10.16 9.01 0.82
C LEU A 367 11.13 8.43 1.87
N GLN A 368 10.82 8.57 3.17
CA GLN A 368 11.67 7.99 4.22
C GLN A 368 11.68 6.45 4.17
N MET A 369 10.54 5.82 3.87
CA MET A 369 10.46 4.36 3.73
C MET A 369 11.12 3.84 2.45
N LEU A 370 11.08 4.57 1.33
CA LEU A 370 11.86 4.22 0.13
C LEU A 370 13.37 4.17 0.43
N TYR A 371 13.85 5.05 1.31
CA TYR A 371 15.24 5.02 1.77
C TYR A 371 15.51 3.97 2.87
N ASP A 372 14.50 3.55 3.66
CA ASP A 372 14.59 2.32 4.47
C ASP A 372 14.80 1.09 3.58
N VAL A 373 14.03 0.94 2.49
CA VAL A 373 14.15 -0.13 1.50
C VAL A 373 15.54 -0.11 0.85
N ALA A 374 16.02 1.07 0.43
CA ALA A 374 17.36 1.21 -0.14
C ALA A 374 18.48 0.82 0.85
N ASN A 375 18.36 1.18 2.13
CA ASN A 375 19.30 0.76 3.17
C ASN A 375 19.19 -0.75 3.49
N PHE A 376 17.98 -1.30 3.46
CA PHE A 376 17.74 -2.73 3.65
C PHE A 376 18.43 -3.56 2.57
N ILE A 377 18.23 -3.19 1.29
CA ILE A 377 18.88 -3.85 0.14
C ILE A 377 20.40 -3.78 0.27
N ARG A 378 20.96 -2.60 0.59
CA ARG A 378 22.42 -2.43 0.82
C ARG A 378 22.93 -3.30 1.97
N THR A 379 22.20 -3.34 3.07
CA THR A 379 22.53 -4.12 4.28
C THR A 379 22.48 -5.62 4.00
N MET A 380 21.46 -6.10 3.30
CA MET A 380 21.33 -7.52 2.98
C MET A 380 22.35 -7.96 1.93
N ASN A 381 22.68 -7.12 0.94
CA ASN A 381 23.79 -7.40 0.02
C ASN A 381 25.13 -7.58 0.76
N ALA A 382 25.40 -6.71 1.76
CA ALA A 382 26.57 -6.85 2.61
C ALA A 382 26.53 -8.12 3.47
N LYS A 383 25.41 -8.41 4.16
CA LYS A 383 25.22 -9.63 4.97
C LYS A 383 25.34 -10.93 4.14
N MET A 384 24.93 -10.91 2.87
CA MET A 384 25.04 -12.06 1.96
C MET A 384 26.39 -12.15 1.23
N ASN A 385 27.24 -11.12 1.33
CA ASN A 385 28.46 -10.95 0.52
C ASN A 385 28.23 -11.11 -1.00
N LYS A 386 27.08 -10.61 -1.51
CA LYS A 386 26.73 -10.63 -2.94
C LYS A 386 25.82 -9.47 -3.32
N THR A 387 25.83 -9.10 -4.59
CA THR A 387 24.88 -8.15 -5.22
C THR A 387 23.96 -8.88 -6.20
N PRO A 388 22.98 -9.68 -5.73
CA PRO A 388 21.98 -10.31 -6.59
C PRO A 388 21.05 -9.26 -7.21
N LYS A 389 20.30 -9.65 -8.26
CA LYS A 389 19.18 -8.85 -8.74
C LYS A 389 18.03 -8.90 -7.73
N TRP A 390 17.46 -7.74 -7.43
CA TRP A 390 16.35 -7.56 -6.48
C TRP A 390 15.08 -7.22 -7.25
N ILE A 391 14.02 -8.00 -7.03
CA ILE A 391 12.67 -7.74 -7.52
C ILE A 391 11.80 -7.37 -6.31
N THR A 392 11.25 -6.16 -6.27
CA THR A 392 10.28 -5.80 -5.22
C THR A 392 8.85 -6.19 -5.60
N PHE A 393 8.01 -6.30 -4.58
CA PHE A 393 6.57 -6.55 -4.62
C PHE A 393 5.91 -5.73 -3.51
N GLY A 394 4.63 -5.37 -3.59
CA GLY A 394 3.94 -4.66 -2.51
C GLY A 394 2.60 -4.10 -2.99
N GLY A 395 1.54 -4.28 -2.20
CA GLY A 395 0.18 -3.93 -2.59
C GLY A 395 -0.45 -2.76 -1.82
N SER A 396 -1.65 -2.35 -2.23
CA SER A 396 -2.34 -1.15 -1.73
C SER A 396 -1.44 0.08 -1.81
N TYR A 397 -1.32 0.85 -0.73
CA TYR A 397 -0.40 1.98 -0.63
C TYR A 397 1.05 1.60 -0.95
N ALA A 398 1.54 0.41 -0.58
CA ALA A 398 2.91 -0.03 -0.91
C ALA A 398 3.17 -0.19 -2.42
N ASP A 399 2.12 -0.28 -3.24
CA ASP A 399 2.24 -0.25 -4.68
C ASP A 399 2.42 1.19 -5.20
N GLY A 400 1.59 2.11 -4.69
CA GLY A 400 1.75 3.54 -4.90
C GLY A 400 3.13 4.06 -4.49
N MET A 401 3.72 3.51 -3.42
CA MET A 401 5.12 3.79 -3.04
C MET A 401 6.13 3.42 -4.14
N MET A 402 5.89 2.34 -4.89
CA MET A 402 6.75 1.94 -6.01
C MET A 402 6.50 2.82 -7.26
N GLU A 403 5.26 3.32 -7.44
CA GLU A 403 4.93 4.45 -8.33
C GLU A 403 5.46 5.82 -7.84
N PHE A 404 6.12 5.85 -6.67
CA PHE A 404 6.80 7.01 -6.09
C PHE A 404 8.33 6.85 -6.03
N ASN A 405 8.90 5.90 -6.78
CA ASN A 405 10.36 5.69 -6.79
C ASN A 405 11.13 6.84 -7.48
N ASP A 406 12.26 7.26 -6.92
CA ASP A 406 13.03 8.47 -7.32
C ASP A 406 13.93 8.31 -8.56
N GLY A 407 13.82 7.18 -9.25
CA GLY A 407 14.65 6.80 -10.41
C GLY A 407 16.11 6.47 -10.10
N ASN A 408 16.66 6.90 -8.96
CA ASN A 408 18.06 6.73 -8.56
C ASN A 408 18.30 5.48 -7.70
N SER A 409 17.25 4.88 -7.14
CA SER A 409 17.35 3.67 -6.34
C SER A 409 17.78 2.42 -7.15
N ILE A 410 18.50 1.51 -6.48
CA ILE A 410 19.12 0.30 -7.05
C ILE A 410 18.10 -0.86 -7.14
N ILE A 411 16.86 -0.55 -7.56
CA ILE A 411 15.70 -1.43 -7.40
C ILE A 411 15.06 -1.69 -8.77
N GLU A 412 14.74 -2.94 -9.07
CA GLU A 412 13.88 -3.36 -10.19
C GLU A 412 12.51 -3.75 -9.59
N LEU A 413 11.40 -3.23 -10.13
CA LEU A 413 10.11 -3.14 -9.44
C LEU A 413 9.05 -4.04 -10.09
N ALA A 414 8.43 -4.98 -9.36
CA ALA A 414 7.15 -5.56 -9.78
C ALA A 414 6.04 -5.04 -8.87
N SER A 415 5.26 -4.07 -9.36
CA SER A 415 4.08 -3.59 -8.64
C SER A 415 2.97 -4.64 -8.74
N ILE A 416 2.42 -5.08 -7.59
CA ILE A 416 1.40 -6.14 -7.48
C ILE A 416 0.62 -6.03 -6.15
N VAL A 417 -0.71 -6.18 -6.24
CA VAL A 417 -1.75 -5.67 -5.34
C VAL A 417 -2.60 -6.94 -4.92
N GLN A 418 -3.15 -7.12 -3.67
CA GLN A 418 -3.99 -8.28 -3.15
C GLN A 418 -5.48 -8.03 -2.62
N HIS A 419 -6.56 -8.54 -3.28
CA HIS A 419 -7.88 -9.10 -2.84
C HIS A 419 -8.98 -9.20 -3.96
N ASP A 420 -9.96 -10.12 -3.84
CA ASP A 420 -11.12 -10.29 -4.76
C ASP A 420 -12.43 -9.61 -4.22
N ASP A 421 -13.62 -9.58 -4.82
CA ASP A 421 -14.24 -10.29 -5.96
C ASP A 421 -15.36 -9.40 -6.60
N GLY A 422 -16.13 -9.90 -7.58
CA GLY A 422 -17.53 -9.46 -7.75
C GLY A 422 -17.92 -8.48 -8.88
N GLU A 423 -17.03 -8.20 -9.84
CA GLU A 423 -17.30 -7.68 -11.22
C GLU A 423 -17.70 -6.19 -11.49
N LYS A 424 -17.60 -5.85 -12.80
CA LYS A 424 -18.09 -4.75 -13.68
C LYS A 424 -19.17 -3.72 -13.21
N TRP A 425 -18.80 -2.43 -13.27
CA TRP A 425 -19.61 -1.32 -13.81
C TRP A 425 -18.70 -0.40 -14.67
N ALA A 426 -19.23 0.56 -15.44
CA ALA A 426 -18.44 1.26 -16.47
C ALA A 426 -18.78 2.75 -16.74
N ILE A 427 -17.73 3.58 -16.70
CA ILE A 427 -17.34 4.71 -17.58
C ILE A 427 -18.36 5.85 -17.90
N ALA A 428 -18.09 7.03 -17.32
CA ALA A 428 -17.89 8.35 -17.96
C ALA A 428 -17.29 9.30 -16.89
N GLY A 429 -16.47 10.33 -17.13
CA GLY A 429 -16.13 11.08 -18.36
C GLY A 429 -16.81 12.47 -18.31
N GLY A 430 -16.13 13.62 -18.36
CA GLY A 430 -14.69 13.92 -18.47
C GLY A 430 -14.41 15.41 -18.13
N GLU A 431 -13.29 15.98 -18.59
CA GLU A 431 -12.97 17.42 -18.38
C GLU A 431 -13.99 18.40 -18.99
N LEU A 432 -14.10 19.58 -18.38
CA LEU A 432 -14.49 20.81 -19.09
C LEU A 432 -13.45 21.91 -18.80
N ARG A 433 -12.38 21.94 -19.61
CA ARG A 433 -11.50 23.12 -19.72
C ARG A 433 -12.19 24.23 -20.51
N SER A 434 -11.80 25.47 -20.24
CA SER A 434 -12.32 26.66 -20.89
C SER A 434 -11.91 26.76 -22.37
N GLY A 435 -12.87 27.12 -23.23
CA GLY A 435 -12.63 27.43 -24.64
C GLY A 435 -13.70 28.36 -25.18
N HIS A 436 -13.35 29.61 -25.50
CA HIS A 436 -14.27 30.54 -26.15
C HIS A 436 -14.59 30.10 -27.59
N ARG A 437 -15.89 30.07 -27.94
CA ARG A 437 -16.37 30.53 -29.25
C ARG A 437 -17.81 31.03 -29.17
N ASP A 438 -17.99 32.22 -29.72
CA ASP A 438 -19.24 33.00 -29.78
C ASP A 438 -20.39 32.23 -30.44
N SER A 439 -21.50 32.09 -29.72
CA SER A 439 -22.84 32.13 -30.32
C SER A 439 -23.86 32.65 -29.32
N ARG A 440 -24.63 33.66 -29.74
CA ARG A 440 -25.60 34.39 -28.91
C ARG A 440 -26.90 33.60 -28.77
N ILE A 441 -27.48 33.59 -27.57
CA ILE A 441 -28.94 33.51 -27.31
C ILE A 441 -29.23 34.28 -26.02
N GLN A 442 -30.43 34.86 -25.93
CA GLN A 442 -30.72 35.94 -24.98
C GLN A 442 -31.17 35.45 -23.61
N VAL A 443 -30.84 36.25 -22.58
CA VAL A 443 -31.51 36.22 -21.27
C VAL A 443 -32.95 36.73 -21.43
N ASN A 444 -33.91 36.06 -20.79
CA ASN A 444 -35.14 36.71 -20.28
C ASN A 444 -35.80 35.84 -19.20
N MET A 445 -35.91 36.43 -18.00
CA MET A 445 -36.79 36.08 -16.86
C MET A 445 -36.81 34.61 -16.42
#